data_AF-A0A401L1F6-F1
#
_entry.id   AF-A0A401L1F6-F1
#
_cell.length_a   1.000
_cell.length_b   1.000
_cell.length_c   1.000
_cell.angle_alpha   90.00
_cell.angle_beta   90.00
_cell.angle_gamma   90.00
#
_symmetry.space_group_name_H-M   'P 1'
#
loop_
_entity.id
_entity.type
_entity.pdbx_description
1 polymer ?
#
loop_
_entity_poly.entity_id
_entity_poly.type
_entity_poly.pdbx_seq_one_letter_code
_entity_poly.pdbx_strand_id
1 'polypeptide(L)'
;MGNGAKAASKRERNAKDTKAGGKSQLKTGLQNEAAKDIICQTCRTTFLKTTRAPALTEHAANKHNKTLQDCFPNFVEAPKK
;
A
#
# COMPACT_ATOMS: atom_id res chain seq x y z
N MET A 1 29.47 18.21 -32.07
CA MET A 1 28.08 17.79 -31.78
C MET A 1 28.03 16.27 -32.01
N GLY A 2 27.55 15.39 -31.14
CA GLY A 2 26.90 15.58 -29.86
C GLY A 2 26.72 14.26 -29.08
N ASN A 3 26.53 14.46 -27.78
CA ASN A 3 25.66 13.69 -26.88
C ASN A 3 25.99 12.24 -26.45
N GLY A 4 27.26 11.85 -26.37
CA GLY A 4 27.67 10.66 -25.59
C GLY A 4 27.90 10.96 -24.10
N ALA A 5 28.58 12.07 -23.82
CA ALA A 5 29.02 12.42 -22.46
C ALA A 5 27.86 12.79 -21.52
N LYS A 6 26.75 13.32 -22.05
CA LYS A 6 25.60 13.77 -21.23
C LYS A 6 24.72 12.61 -20.74
N ALA A 7 24.76 11.47 -21.42
CA ALA A 7 24.04 10.26 -21.00
C ALA A 7 24.78 9.54 -19.85
N ALA A 8 26.11 9.45 -19.92
CA ALA A 8 26.94 8.85 -18.87
C ALA A 8 26.87 9.66 -17.57
N SER A 9 27.01 11.00 -17.62
CA SER A 9 26.86 11.83 -16.43
C SER A 9 25.44 11.90 -15.88
N LYS A 10 24.41 11.54 -16.67
CA LYS A 10 23.01 11.42 -16.18
C LYS A 10 22.80 10.08 -15.47
N ARG A 11 23.36 8.98 -15.98
CA ARG A 11 23.34 7.68 -15.30
C ARG A 11 24.16 7.71 -14.01
N GLU A 12 25.32 8.37 -14.01
CA GLU A 12 26.16 8.48 -12.81
C GLU A 12 25.54 9.41 -11.77
N ARG A 13 24.89 10.52 -12.17
CA ARG A 13 24.10 11.34 -11.24
C ARG A 13 22.88 10.60 -10.70
N ASN A 14 22.15 9.84 -11.52
CA ASN A 14 21.02 9.04 -11.04
C ASN A 14 21.44 7.98 -10.00
N ALA A 15 22.61 7.34 -10.17
CA ALA A 15 23.15 6.40 -9.22
C ALA A 15 23.63 7.05 -7.91
N LYS A 16 24.09 8.31 -7.98
CA LYS A 16 24.51 9.11 -6.81
C LYS A 16 23.30 9.69 -6.06
N ASP A 17 22.23 10.07 -6.76
CA ASP A 17 20.93 10.48 -6.18
C ASP A 17 20.17 9.32 -5.52
N THR A 18 20.43 8.07 -5.89
CA THR A 18 19.81 6.93 -5.19
C THR A 18 20.35 6.70 -3.78
N LYS A 19 21.48 7.31 -3.43
CA LYS A 19 22.13 7.12 -2.12
C LYS A 19 21.77 8.18 -1.08
N ALA A 20 21.05 9.25 -1.46
CA ALA A 20 20.63 10.30 -0.54
C ALA A 20 19.22 10.81 -0.90
N GLY A 21 18.17 10.11 -0.47
CA GLY A 21 16.82 10.71 -0.44
C GLY A 21 15.62 9.80 -0.76
N GLY A 22 15.82 8.54 -1.09
CA GLY A 22 14.72 7.64 -1.47
C GLY A 22 13.94 7.01 -0.31
N LYS A 23 13.77 7.66 0.85
CA LYS A 23 13.02 7.08 1.98
C LYS A 23 11.53 6.86 1.66
N SER A 24 11.01 7.38 0.55
CA SER A 24 9.58 7.37 0.23
C SER A 24 9.13 6.20 -0.67
N GLN A 25 9.93 5.75 -1.63
CA GLN A 25 9.51 4.69 -2.57
C GLN A 25 9.55 3.29 -1.93
N LEU A 26 10.68 2.92 -1.33
CA LEU A 26 10.82 1.64 -0.63
C LEU A 26 9.98 1.60 0.64
N LYS A 27 9.84 2.73 1.36
CA LYS A 27 8.92 2.77 2.49
C LYS A 27 7.47 2.73 2.03
N THR A 28 7.08 3.29 0.89
CA THR A 28 5.71 3.08 0.38
C THR A 28 5.46 1.60 0.07
N GLY A 29 6.41 0.89 -0.54
CA GLY A 29 6.32 -0.57 -0.74
C GLY A 29 6.31 -1.38 0.56
N LEU A 30 7.26 -1.11 1.46
CA LEU A 30 7.40 -1.79 2.75
C LEU A 30 6.24 -1.46 3.71
N GLN A 31 5.72 -0.23 3.70
CA GLN A 31 4.52 0.16 4.42
C GLN A 31 3.27 -0.44 3.76
N ASN A 32 3.26 -0.71 2.45
CA ASN A 32 2.15 -1.40 1.79
C ASN A 32 2.14 -2.88 2.18
N GLU A 33 3.29 -3.54 2.19
CA GLU A 33 3.45 -4.93 2.64
C GLU A 33 3.20 -5.09 4.14
N ALA A 34 3.77 -4.22 4.99
CA ALA A 34 3.51 -4.21 6.42
C ALA A 34 2.12 -3.65 6.81
N ALA A 35 1.42 -2.98 5.89
CA ALA A 35 0.04 -2.55 6.12
C ALA A 35 -0.99 -3.59 5.68
N LYS A 36 -0.63 -4.78 5.18
CA LYS A 36 -1.61 -5.84 4.89
C LYS A 36 -2.11 -6.54 6.17
N ASP A 37 -2.53 -5.77 7.16
CA ASP A 37 -2.95 -6.26 8.48
C ASP A 37 -4.42 -6.71 8.51
N ILE A 38 -5.26 -6.24 7.59
CA ILE A 38 -6.71 -6.53 7.62
C ILE A 38 -6.97 -7.74 6.71
N ILE A 39 -7.48 -8.83 7.25
CA ILE A 39 -7.75 -10.06 6.50
C ILE A 39 -9.25 -10.39 6.62
N CYS A 40 -9.90 -10.61 5.48
CA CYS A 40 -11.27 -11.13 5.48
C CYS A 40 -11.25 -12.60 5.92
N GLN A 41 -12.01 -12.95 6.96
CA GLN A 41 -12.02 -14.31 7.48
C GLN A 41 -12.73 -15.31 6.55
N THR A 42 -13.62 -14.82 5.67
CA THR A 42 -14.36 -15.68 4.74
C THR A 42 -13.51 -16.12 3.55
N CYS A 43 -12.85 -15.17 2.87
CA CYS A 43 -12.10 -15.44 1.62
C CYS A 43 -10.59 -15.22 1.73
N ARG A 44 -10.10 -14.85 2.92
CA ARG A 44 -8.68 -14.60 3.21
C ARG A 44 -8.03 -13.53 2.33
N THR A 45 -8.84 -12.66 1.71
CA THR A 45 -8.34 -11.49 0.99
C THR A 45 -7.74 -10.51 1.98
N THR A 46 -6.51 -10.09 1.71
CA THR A 46 -5.77 -9.10 2.50
C THR A 46 -6.10 -7.69 2.03
N PHE A 47 -6.33 -6.79 2.97
CA PHE A 47 -6.60 -5.37 2.78
C PHE A 47 -5.55 -4.54 3.52
N LEU A 48 -5.37 -3.31 3.05
CA LEU A 48 -4.45 -2.36 3.67
C LEU A 48 -5.05 -1.85 4.98
N LYS A 49 -4.21 -1.60 5.99
CA LYS A 49 -4.59 -1.06 7.30
C LYS A 49 -5.24 0.32 7.20
N THR A 50 -4.98 1.03 6.11
CA THR A 50 -5.57 2.33 5.79
C THR A 50 -6.94 2.24 5.12
N THR A 51 -7.39 1.02 4.75
CA THR A 51 -8.71 0.80 4.18
C THR A 51 -9.78 1.21 5.19
N ARG A 52 -10.75 2.01 4.71
CA ARG A 52 -11.84 2.55 5.53
C ARG A 52 -13.00 1.56 5.58
N ALA A 53 -13.80 1.65 6.65
CA ALA A 53 -15.00 0.84 6.87
C ALA A 53 -15.91 0.69 5.63
N PRO A 54 -16.27 1.74 4.85
CA PRO A 54 -17.15 1.58 3.69
C PRO A 54 -16.62 0.60 2.65
N ALA A 55 -15.30 0.59 2.40
CA ALA A 55 -14.69 -0.34 1.44
C ALA A 55 -14.71 -1.80 1.93
N LEU A 56 -14.57 -2.02 3.24
CA LEU A 56 -14.68 -3.36 3.83
C LEU A 56 -16.13 -3.85 3.90
N THR A 57 -17.08 -2.94 4.17
CA THR A 57 -18.51 -3.23 4.13
C THR A 57 -18.95 -3.60 2.72
N GLU A 58 -18.47 -2.87 1.71
CA GLU A 58 -18.74 -3.19 0.30
C GLU A 58 -18.20 -4.58 -0.07
N HIS A 59 -17.00 -4.94 0.39
CA HIS A 59 -16.48 -6.29 0.22
C HIS A 59 -17.38 -7.35 0.88
N ALA A 60 -17.76 -7.13 2.14
CA ALA A 60 -18.59 -8.07 2.89
C ALA A 60 -19.97 -8.26 2.23
N ALA A 61 -20.60 -7.16 1.81
CA ALA A 61 -21.92 -7.17 1.16
C ALA A 61 -21.86 -7.79 -0.25
N ASN A 62 -20.95 -7.34 -1.12
CA ASN A 62 -20.94 -7.77 -2.52
C ASN A 62 -20.32 -9.16 -2.73
N LYS A 63 -19.39 -9.59 -1.88
CA LYS A 63 -18.73 -10.90 -2.05
C LYS A 63 -19.35 -12.00 -1.21
N HIS A 64 -19.84 -11.65 -0.02
CA HIS A 64 -20.27 -12.65 0.95
C HIS A 64 -21.70 -12.43 1.43
N ASN A 65 -22.41 -11.39 0.94
CA ASN A 65 -23.73 -10.98 1.44
C ASN A 65 -23.79 -10.93 2.97
N LYS A 66 -22.69 -10.52 3.59
CA LYS A 66 -22.46 -10.50 5.05
C LYS A 66 -22.17 -9.08 5.51
N THR A 67 -22.25 -8.88 6.82
CA THR A 67 -21.91 -7.60 7.44
C THR A 67 -20.39 -7.49 7.66
N LEU A 68 -19.90 -6.27 7.82
CA LEU A 68 -18.48 -6.00 8.08
C LEU A 68 -17.98 -6.78 9.31
N GLN A 69 -18.79 -6.89 10.35
CA GLN A 69 -18.43 -7.60 11.60
C GLN A 69 -18.25 -9.11 11.40
N ASP A 70 -18.99 -9.71 10.46
CA ASP A 70 -18.90 -11.14 10.17
C ASP A 70 -17.66 -11.47 9.32
N CYS A 71 -17.31 -10.62 8.36
CA CYS A 71 -16.10 -10.81 7.55
C CYS A 71 -14.82 -10.31 8.22
N PHE A 72 -14.90 -9.27 9.05
CA PHE A 72 -13.77 -8.60 9.69
C PHE A 72 -14.05 -8.38 11.19
N PRO A 73 -14.10 -9.45 12.00
CA PRO A 73 -14.44 -9.36 13.43
C PRO A 73 -13.43 -8.54 14.27
N ASN A 74 -12.19 -8.41 13.78
CA ASN A 74 -11.13 -7.66 14.44
C ASN A 74 -10.93 -6.24 13.88
N PHE A 75 -11.83 -5.77 13.01
CA PHE A 75 -11.71 -4.43 12.44
C PHE A 75 -12.17 -3.36 13.44
N VAL A 76 -11.25 -2.49 13.84
CA VAL A 76 -11.51 -1.31 14.67
C VAL A 76 -11.36 -0.08 13.79
N GLU A 77 -12.44 0.69 13.58
CA GLU A 77 -12.37 1.95 12.82
C GLU A 77 -11.50 2.95 13.61
N ALA A 78 -10.36 3.33 13.03
CA ALA A 78 -9.52 4.37 13.62
C ALA A 78 -10.33 5.67 13.71
N PRO A 79 -10.35 6.36 14.87
CA PRO A 79 -11.19 7.54 15.08
C PRO A 79 -10.84 8.60 14.02
N LYS A 80 -11.86 9.09 13.32
CA LYS A 80 -11.73 10.25 12.44
C LYS A 80 -11.33 11.43 13.31
N LYS A 81 -10.07 11.86 13.23
CA LYS A 81 -9.62 13.16 13.73
C LYS A 81 -10.16 14.27 12.83
#